data_AF-A0A3P7IWW7-F1
#
_entry.id   AF-A0A3P7IWW7-F1
#
_cell.length_a   1.000
_cell.length_b   1.000
_cell.length_c   1.000
_cell.angle_alpha   90.00
_cell.angle_beta   90.00
_cell.angle_gamma   90.00
#
_symmetry.space_group_name_H-M   'P 1'
#
loop_
_entity.id
_entity.type
_entity.pdbx_description
1 polymer ?
#
loop_
_entity_poly.entity_id
_entity_poly.type
_entity_poly.pdbx_seq_one_letter_code
_entity_poly.pdbx_strand_id
1 'polypeptide(L)'
;MSSDMDQSVLTVSVDPKVNDLPFPRFGQPQRLGEYTVTRDRCLVPGREDAKYLYEAALADGGRVKFDLNKGFDSFEEKVIFQGIESCSSSVDDFLFLQEGDERLDILLDWVMSQAPRGGPLKKVCYDELEELSDNCRAQVLHEADFLCWRGLLTRIAATPFCPKDSWEFAAARIGDVIFLCERETEETRQRKQSMTQREKMMTYWGFKFEQYMTVAEKDVRSLKAVSK
;
A
#
# COMPACT_ATOMS: atom_id res chain seq x y z
N MET A 1 28.85 13.99 -36.24
CA MET A 1 28.91 13.97 -34.76
C MET A 1 27.69 13.20 -34.30
N SER A 2 27.86 11.90 -34.08
CA SER A 2 26.78 10.99 -33.69
C SER A 2 26.59 11.12 -32.19
N SER A 3 25.38 11.45 -31.74
CA SER A 3 25.01 11.48 -30.34
C SER A 3 25.04 10.06 -29.79
N ASP A 4 25.97 9.79 -28.89
CA ASP A 4 25.99 8.61 -28.05
C ASP A 4 24.73 8.66 -27.16
N MET A 5 23.68 7.94 -27.56
CA MET A 5 22.53 7.70 -26.68
C MET A 5 23.02 6.73 -25.59
N ASP A 6 23.06 7.22 -24.36
CA ASP A 6 23.34 6.43 -23.18
C ASP A 6 22.40 5.21 -23.15
N GLN A 7 22.96 4.02 -23.37
CA GLN A 7 22.23 2.75 -23.41
C GLN A 7 21.66 2.35 -22.03
N SER A 8 21.86 3.16 -20.99
CA SER A 8 21.39 2.89 -19.62
C SER A 8 19.92 3.24 -19.37
N VAL A 9 19.28 4.06 -20.22
CA VAL A 9 17.89 4.52 -20.00
C VAL A 9 16.92 3.78 -20.92
N LEU A 10 16.15 2.85 -20.35
CA LEU A 10 15.02 2.23 -21.03
C LEU A 10 13.80 3.16 -20.98
N THR A 11 13.23 3.47 -22.12
CA THR A 11 12.01 4.29 -22.23
C THR A 11 10.83 3.41 -22.63
N VAL A 12 9.70 3.60 -21.95
CA VAL A 12 8.44 2.90 -22.25
C VAL A 12 7.43 3.93 -22.72
N SER A 13 6.80 3.68 -23.86
CA SER A 13 5.72 4.54 -24.36
C SER A 13 4.49 4.43 -23.48
N VAL A 14 4.01 5.56 -22.97
CA VAL A 14 2.77 5.66 -22.19
C VAL A 14 1.59 6.18 -23.02
N ASP A 15 1.74 6.31 -24.34
CA ASP A 15 0.66 6.74 -25.23
C ASP A 15 -0.50 5.71 -25.18
N PRO A 16 -1.72 6.11 -24.79
CA PRO A 16 -2.88 5.22 -24.76
C PRO A 16 -3.13 4.51 -26.10
N LYS A 17 -2.89 5.18 -27.23
CA LYS A 17 -3.14 4.61 -28.57
C LYS A 17 -2.16 3.51 -28.94
N VAL A 18 -0.91 3.64 -28.49
CA VAL A 18 0.13 2.62 -28.73
C VAL A 18 -0.11 1.38 -27.86
N ASN A 19 -0.78 1.56 -26.72
CA ASN A 19 -1.09 0.50 -25.76
C ASN A 19 -2.54 0.01 -25.83
N ASP A 20 -3.30 0.37 -26.87
CA ASP A 20 -4.69 -0.04 -27.09
C ASP A 20 -4.77 -1.48 -27.62
N LEU A 21 -4.30 -2.41 -26.80
CA LEU A 21 -4.25 -3.85 -27.05
C LEU A 21 -5.40 -4.56 -26.32
N PRO A 22 -5.73 -5.81 -26.68
CA PRO A 22 -6.70 -6.60 -25.93
C PRO A 22 -6.36 -6.65 -24.44
N PHE A 23 -7.40 -6.62 -23.60
CA PHE A 23 -7.23 -6.63 -22.15
C PHE A 23 -6.34 -7.81 -21.71
N PRO A 24 -5.29 -7.57 -20.92
CA PRO A 24 -4.33 -8.61 -20.56
C PRO A 24 -4.96 -9.66 -19.65
N ARG A 25 -4.28 -10.79 -19.49
CA ARG A 25 -4.67 -11.75 -18.45
C ARG A 25 -4.53 -11.09 -17.09
N PHE A 26 -5.63 -10.99 -16.37
CA PHE A 26 -5.65 -10.47 -15.01
C PHE A 26 -6.27 -11.53 -14.09
N GLY A 27 -5.42 -12.16 -13.29
CA GLY A 27 -5.86 -13.17 -12.32
C GLY A 27 -6.74 -12.54 -11.24
N GLN A 28 -7.68 -13.32 -10.71
CA GLN A 28 -8.49 -12.87 -9.57
C GLN A 28 -7.56 -12.67 -8.35
N PRO A 29 -7.55 -11.48 -7.72
CA PRO A 29 -6.72 -11.23 -6.55
C PRO A 29 -7.02 -12.23 -5.43
N GLN A 30 -5.97 -12.84 -4.89
CA GLN A 30 -6.07 -13.73 -3.75
C GLN A 30 -5.57 -13.01 -2.49
N ARG A 31 -6.26 -13.25 -1.38
CA ARG A 31 -5.89 -12.67 -0.09
C ARG A 31 -4.97 -13.63 0.65
N LEU A 32 -3.70 -13.24 0.79
CA LEU A 32 -2.68 -14.02 1.50
C LEU A 32 -2.75 -13.86 3.02
N GLY A 33 -3.18 -12.68 3.47
CA GLY A 33 -3.45 -12.40 4.87
C GLY A 33 -3.87 -10.95 5.08
N GLU A 34 -4.08 -10.59 6.35
CA GLU A 34 -4.60 -9.28 6.76
C GLU A 34 -3.87 -8.85 8.03
N TYR A 35 -3.67 -7.54 8.16
CA TYR A 35 -3.12 -6.91 9.34
C TYR A 35 -3.76 -5.54 9.54
N THR A 36 -3.63 -5.04 10.75
CA THR A 36 -4.05 -3.71 11.19
C THR A 36 -2.80 -2.92 11.56
N VAL A 37 -2.80 -1.63 11.25
CA VAL A 37 -1.76 -0.71 11.72
C VAL A 37 -2.39 0.19 12.77
N THR A 38 -1.93 0.06 14.02
CA THR A 38 -2.48 0.80 15.15
C THR A 38 -2.16 2.29 15.05
N ARG A 39 -2.76 3.10 15.94
CA ARG A 39 -2.45 4.52 16.09
C ARG A 39 -0.95 4.78 16.32
N ASP A 40 -0.31 3.92 17.10
CA ASP A 40 1.13 3.97 17.39
C ASP A 40 2.00 3.36 16.28
N ARG A 41 1.42 3.15 15.09
CA ARG A 41 2.12 2.63 13.90
C ARG A 41 2.66 1.20 14.07
N CYS A 42 2.11 0.44 15.01
CA CYS A 42 2.47 -0.96 15.19
C CYS A 42 1.61 -1.87 14.31
N LEU A 43 2.24 -2.91 13.75
CA LEU A 43 1.53 -3.94 13.02
C LEU A 43 0.92 -4.97 13.98
N VAL A 44 -0.38 -5.22 13.84
CA VAL A 44 -1.12 -6.26 14.56
C VAL A 44 -1.76 -7.21 13.55
N PRO A 45 -1.56 -8.54 13.66
CA PRO A 45 -2.21 -9.49 12.76
C PRO A 45 -3.74 -9.44 12.83
N GLY A 46 -4.39 -9.61 11.68
CA GLY A 46 -5.85 -9.65 11.61
C GLY A 46 -6.50 -8.28 11.37
N ARG A 47 -7.78 -8.19 11.75
CA ARG A 47 -8.71 -7.13 11.32
C ARG A 47 -9.33 -6.39 12.51
N GLU A 48 -8.59 -6.23 13.59
CA GLU A 48 -9.13 -5.68 14.85
C GLU A 48 -9.78 -4.30 14.66
N ASP A 49 -9.15 -3.41 13.87
CA ASP A 49 -9.70 -2.08 13.57
C ASP A 49 -10.47 -2.01 12.24
N ALA A 50 -10.79 -3.16 11.62
CA ALA A 50 -11.53 -3.16 10.36
C ALA A 50 -12.98 -2.72 10.60
N LYS A 51 -13.33 -1.56 10.06
CA LYS A 51 -14.69 -1.04 10.17
C LYS A 51 -15.64 -1.72 9.20
N TYR A 52 -16.91 -1.77 9.56
CA TYR A 52 -17.98 -2.32 8.75
C TYR A 52 -18.82 -1.19 8.15
N LEU A 53 -19.35 -1.41 6.95
CA LEU A 53 -20.28 -0.48 6.33
C LEU A 53 -21.53 -0.31 7.21
N TYR A 54 -21.87 0.94 7.53
CA TYR A 54 -23.08 1.27 8.24
C TYR A 54 -24.26 1.30 7.26
N GLU A 55 -24.87 0.15 7.02
CA GLU A 55 -25.95 0.00 6.03
C GLU A 55 -27.16 0.88 6.33
N ALA A 56 -27.42 1.20 7.61
CA ALA A 56 -28.53 2.07 7.99
C ALA A 56 -28.35 3.53 7.50
N ALA A 57 -27.11 3.97 7.19
CA ALA A 57 -26.90 5.23 6.49
C ALA A 57 -27.56 5.29 5.10
N LEU A 58 -27.91 4.13 4.53
CA LEU A 58 -28.48 3.99 3.19
C LEU A 58 -29.98 3.66 3.19
N ALA A 59 -30.59 3.40 4.35
CA ALA A 59 -31.94 2.83 4.46
C ALA A 59 -33.07 3.80 3.99
N ASP A 60 -32.94 5.11 4.23
CA ASP A 60 -33.97 6.12 3.89
C ASP A 60 -33.78 6.69 2.47
N GLY A 61 -33.71 5.81 1.47
CA GLY A 61 -33.55 6.21 0.06
C GLY A 61 -32.26 6.99 -0.23
N GLY A 62 -31.22 6.81 0.61
CA GLY A 62 -29.90 7.41 0.46
C GLY A 62 -29.80 8.91 0.75
N ARG A 63 -30.82 9.56 1.33
CA ARG A 63 -30.73 10.98 1.71
C ARG A 63 -29.89 11.15 2.97
N VAL A 64 -28.61 11.45 2.78
CA VAL A 64 -27.67 11.74 3.87
C VAL A 64 -27.47 13.24 4.03
N LYS A 65 -27.35 13.69 5.29
CA LYS A 65 -26.99 15.08 5.63
C LYS A 65 -25.75 15.08 6.53
N PHE A 66 -24.62 14.68 5.95
CA PHE A 66 -23.34 14.64 6.64
C PHE A 66 -22.72 16.04 6.74
N ASP A 67 -22.33 16.44 7.94
CA ASP A 67 -21.50 17.62 8.15
C ASP A 67 -20.03 17.20 8.20
N LEU A 68 -19.35 17.34 7.07
CA LEU A 68 -17.96 16.93 6.92
C LEU A 68 -16.98 17.85 7.65
N ASN A 69 -17.41 19.03 8.15
CA ASN A 69 -16.52 19.94 8.88
C ASN A 69 -16.41 19.59 10.37
N LYS A 70 -17.35 18.83 10.91
CA LYS A 70 -17.43 18.53 12.34
C LYS A 70 -16.18 17.80 12.84
N GLY A 71 -15.43 18.41 13.78
CA GLY A 71 -14.25 17.82 14.42
C GLY A 71 -12.93 18.04 13.68
N PHE A 72 -12.90 18.90 12.67
CA PHE A 72 -11.67 19.26 11.94
C PHE A 72 -10.62 19.91 12.86
N ASP A 73 -11.05 20.68 13.85
CA ASP A 73 -10.21 21.33 14.86
C ASP A 73 -9.48 20.33 15.77
N SER A 74 -10.03 19.14 15.95
CA SER A 74 -9.43 18.03 16.70
C SER A 74 -8.83 16.93 15.80
N PHE A 75 -8.71 17.18 14.50
CA PHE A 75 -8.23 16.17 13.56
C PHE A 75 -6.74 15.91 13.77
N GLU A 76 -6.40 14.65 14.05
CA GLU A 76 -5.02 14.19 14.12
C GLU A 76 -4.59 13.68 12.74
N GLU A 77 -3.70 14.42 12.09
CA GLU A 77 -3.08 13.97 10.84
C GLU A 77 -2.19 12.74 11.10
N LYS A 78 -2.09 11.87 10.10
CA LYS A 78 -1.19 10.72 10.16
C LYS A 78 0.25 11.21 10.30
N VAL A 79 0.83 11.02 11.48
CA VAL A 79 2.25 11.28 11.72
C VAL A 79 3.04 10.12 11.11
N ILE A 80 3.81 10.41 10.07
CA ILE A 80 4.75 9.42 9.53
C ILE A 80 5.94 9.40 10.47
N PHE A 81 6.01 8.36 11.31
CA PHE A 81 7.05 8.22 12.33
C PHE A 81 8.43 8.08 11.70
N GLN A 82 9.39 8.74 12.36
CA GLN A 82 10.81 8.77 12.07
C GLN A 82 11.36 7.34 12.12
N GLY A 83 12.22 6.98 11.17
CA GLY A 83 12.83 5.66 11.12
C GLY A 83 13.47 5.28 12.45
N ILE A 84 13.47 3.97 12.73
CA ILE A 84 14.13 3.33 13.86
C ILE A 84 15.54 3.93 14.03
N GLU A 85 15.82 4.56 15.17
CA GLU A 85 17.21 4.73 15.64
C GLU A 85 17.75 3.33 15.94
N SER A 86 18.30 2.66 14.92
CA SER A 86 19.02 1.42 15.14
C SER A 86 20.37 1.76 15.74
N CYS A 87 20.58 1.23 16.95
CA CYS A 87 21.87 1.26 17.61
C CYS A 87 22.98 0.71 16.71
N SER A 88 24.08 1.47 16.71
CA SER A 88 25.48 1.11 16.44
C SER A 88 25.92 0.72 15.02
N SER A 89 26.69 1.66 14.48
CA SER A 89 28.03 1.52 13.87
C SER A 89 28.19 0.63 12.63
N SER A 90 28.33 1.33 11.51
CA SER A 90 29.10 0.96 10.31
C SER A 90 28.33 0.29 9.18
N VAL A 91 27.64 1.10 8.36
CA VAL A 91 27.87 1.15 6.89
C VAL A 91 27.52 2.57 6.40
N ASP A 92 28.54 3.41 6.25
CA ASP A 92 28.44 4.71 5.57
C ASP A 92 28.20 4.49 4.07
N ASP A 93 26.94 4.28 3.68
CA ASP A 93 26.48 4.51 2.30
C ASP A 93 24.93 4.52 2.13
N PHE A 94 24.17 4.35 3.23
CA PHE A 94 22.70 4.36 3.19
C PHE A 94 22.07 5.71 3.59
N LEU A 95 22.86 6.79 3.57
CA LEU A 95 22.48 8.13 4.07
C LEU A 95 21.85 9.06 3.01
N PHE A 96 21.21 8.50 1.98
CA PHE A 96 20.30 9.24 1.09
C PHE A 96 18.82 8.93 1.36
N LEU A 97 18.47 8.64 2.62
CA LEU A 97 17.10 8.35 3.01
C LEU A 97 16.41 9.64 3.47
N GLN A 98 15.71 10.28 2.54
CA GLN A 98 14.83 11.42 2.84
C GLN A 98 13.75 11.02 3.86
N GLU A 99 13.58 11.90 4.84
CA GLU A 99 12.68 11.81 5.98
C GLU A 99 11.21 11.68 5.56
N GLY A 100 10.44 10.87 6.29
CA GLY A 100 8.99 11.03 6.36
C GLY A 100 8.14 10.23 5.38
N ASP A 101 8.65 9.14 4.79
CA ASP A 101 7.81 8.22 4.00
C ASP A 101 7.77 6.83 4.63
N GLU A 102 6.57 6.32 4.89
CA GLU A 102 6.37 4.91 5.24
C GLU A 102 6.53 4.12 3.95
N ARG A 103 7.75 3.63 3.73
CA ARG A 103 8.16 2.92 2.53
C ARG A 103 7.52 1.53 2.51
N LEU A 104 8.30 0.48 2.32
CA LEU A 104 7.78 -0.88 2.39
C LEU A 104 7.81 -1.42 3.83
N ASP A 105 8.24 -0.65 4.83
CA ASP A 105 8.60 -1.12 6.18
C ASP A 105 7.49 -1.95 6.83
N ILE A 106 6.26 -1.42 6.93
CA ILE A 106 5.11 -2.14 7.51
C ILE A 106 4.77 -3.41 6.71
N LEU A 107 4.87 -3.35 5.38
CA LEU A 107 4.60 -4.51 4.52
C LEU A 107 5.70 -5.57 4.68
N LEU A 108 6.96 -5.16 4.84
CA LEU A 108 8.08 -6.04 5.11
C LEU A 108 7.97 -6.65 6.50
N ASP A 109 7.62 -5.87 7.53
CA ASP A 109 7.34 -6.37 8.87
C ASP A 109 6.23 -7.44 8.83
N TRP A 110 5.17 -7.19 8.06
CA TRP A 110 4.15 -8.20 7.83
C TRP A 110 4.73 -9.46 7.20
N VAL A 111 5.42 -9.36 6.05
CA VAL A 111 6.03 -10.51 5.36
C VAL A 111 6.95 -11.29 6.30
N MET A 112 7.80 -10.60 7.06
CA MET A 112 8.73 -11.20 8.01
C MET A 112 8.01 -11.85 9.19
N SER A 113 6.88 -11.28 9.65
CA SER A 113 6.05 -11.89 10.70
C SER A 113 5.42 -13.21 10.26
N GLN A 114 5.20 -13.37 8.95
CA GLN A 114 4.62 -14.58 8.38
C GLN A 114 5.68 -15.62 7.98
N ALA A 115 6.96 -15.23 7.88
CA ALA A 115 8.07 -16.11 7.52
C ALA A 115 8.76 -16.71 8.76
N PRO A 116 9.19 -17.99 8.74
CA PRO A 116 10.06 -18.51 9.79
C PRO A 116 11.40 -17.76 9.80
N ARG A 117 11.92 -17.42 10.99
CA ARG A 117 13.19 -16.67 11.15
C ARG A 117 14.32 -17.36 10.38
N GLY A 118 14.93 -16.65 9.43
CA GLY A 118 16.06 -17.15 8.62
C GLY A 118 15.67 -18.07 7.46
N GLY A 119 14.38 -18.26 7.19
CA GLY A 119 13.91 -18.99 6.00
C GLY A 119 14.08 -18.17 4.72
N PRO A 120 14.21 -18.82 3.54
CA PRO A 120 14.24 -18.11 2.26
C PRO A 120 12.94 -17.33 2.01
N LEU A 121 12.92 -16.41 1.04
CA LEU A 121 11.69 -15.69 0.62
C LEU A 121 10.88 -16.43 -0.45
N LYS A 122 11.54 -17.26 -1.27
CA LYS A 122 10.95 -18.10 -2.32
C LYS A 122 11.38 -19.56 -2.16
N LYS A 123 10.56 -20.53 -2.58
CA LYS A 123 10.94 -21.94 -2.49
C LYS A 123 11.97 -22.15 -3.57
N VAL A 124 13.16 -22.55 -3.14
CA VAL A 124 14.20 -22.97 -4.05
C VAL A 124 13.80 -24.38 -4.51
N CYS A 125 13.12 -24.46 -5.65
CA CYS A 125 12.92 -25.72 -6.35
C CYS A 125 14.18 -25.95 -7.21
N TYR A 126 15.27 -26.45 -6.62
CA TYR A 126 16.25 -27.19 -7.41
C TYR A 126 15.85 -28.68 -7.38
N ASP A 127 16.07 -29.34 -8.52
CA ASP A 127 15.48 -30.62 -8.91
C ASP A 127 15.49 -31.74 -7.86
N GLU A 128 14.43 -32.54 -7.94
CA GLU A 128 14.29 -33.95 -7.51
C GLU A 128 15.37 -34.48 -6.57
N LEU A 129 15.14 -34.39 -5.26
CA LEU A 129 15.37 -35.43 -4.24
C LEU A 129 15.19 -34.83 -2.82
N GLU A 130 14.77 -35.70 -1.90
CA GLU A 130 14.60 -35.49 -0.44
C GLU A 130 13.39 -34.67 -0.01
N GLU A 131 12.25 -35.33 0.20
CA GLU A 131 11.86 -35.97 1.46
C GLU A 131 11.44 -34.97 2.56
N LEU A 132 10.16 -35.12 2.92
CA LEU A 132 9.43 -34.57 4.05
C LEU A 132 10.26 -33.84 5.11
N SER A 133 10.15 -32.51 5.12
CA SER A 133 10.16 -31.75 6.36
C SER A 133 8.79 -31.13 6.55
N ASP A 134 8.00 -31.72 7.45
CA ASP A 134 6.67 -31.25 7.89
C ASP A 134 6.72 -29.89 8.64
N ASN A 135 7.85 -29.17 8.57
CA ASN A 135 8.05 -27.84 9.15
C ASN A 135 8.10 -26.70 8.12
N CYS A 136 7.89 -26.96 6.84
CA CYS A 136 7.80 -25.93 5.80
C CYS A 136 6.45 -25.20 5.84
N ARG A 137 6.23 -24.38 6.88
CA ARG A 137 5.12 -23.41 6.93
C ARG A 137 5.29 -22.45 5.74
N ALA A 138 4.21 -22.31 4.96
CA ALA A 138 4.18 -21.65 3.66
C ALA A 138 4.96 -20.33 3.58
N GLN A 139 5.81 -20.24 2.57
CA GLN A 139 6.52 -19.02 2.20
C GLN A 139 5.53 -18.02 1.59
N VAL A 140 5.34 -16.87 2.23
CA VAL A 140 4.32 -15.90 1.83
C VAL A 140 4.52 -15.34 0.42
N LEU A 141 5.75 -15.34 -0.09
CA LEU A 141 6.11 -14.79 -1.40
C LEU A 141 6.48 -15.86 -2.44
N HIS A 142 6.11 -17.12 -2.23
CA HIS A 142 6.54 -18.27 -3.05
C HIS A 142 6.38 -18.08 -4.57
N GLU A 143 5.37 -17.33 -5.01
CA GLU A 143 5.03 -17.12 -6.43
C GLU A 143 5.11 -15.64 -6.87
N ALA A 144 5.62 -14.75 -6.01
CA ALA A 144 5.64 -13.33 -6.31
C ALA A 144 6.90 -12.94 -7.11
N ASP A 145 6.71 -12.31 -8.26
CA ASP A 145 7.79 -11.65 -9.00
C ASP A 145 8.04 -10.23 -8.50
N PHE A 146 6.97 -9.55 -8.03
CA PHE A 146 7.00 -8.17 -7.57
C PHE A 146 6.34 -8.03 -6.20
N LEU A 147 6.91 -7.16 -5.35
CA LEU A 147 6.31 -6.72 -4.10
C LEU A 147 6.24 -5.19 -4.05
N CYS A 148 5.04 -4.65 -3.84
CA CYS A 148 4.81 -3.22 -3.74
C CYS A 148 3.46 -2.90 -3.09
N TRP A 149 3.24 -1.63 -2.76
CA TRP A 149 1.92 -1.15 -2.38
C TRP A 149 0.99 -1.04 -3.59
N ARG A 150 -0.31 -1.30 -3.38
CA ARG A 150 -1.35 -1.12 -4.39
C ARG A 150 -1.36 0.28 -5.02
N GLY A 151 -1.02 1.30 -4.24
CA GLY A 151 -0.95 2.70 -4.70
C GLY A 151 -0.06 2.85 -5.94
N LEU A 152 1.14 2.24 -5.91
CA LEU A 152 2.09 2.29 -7.02
C LEU A 152 1.54 1.62 -8.28
N LEU A 153 0.89 0.46 -8.16
CA LEU A 153 0.23 -0.20 -9.30
C LEU A 153 -0.87 0.68 -9.90
N THR A 154 -1.58 1.44 -9.06
CA THR A 154 -2.60 2.39 -9.51
C THR A 154 -1.97 3.55 -10.29
N ARG A 155 -0.83 4.08 -9.82
CA ARG A 155 -0.05 5.11 -10.54
C ARG A 155 0.42 4.61 -11.90
N ILE A 156 1.00 3.41 -11.96
CA ILE A 156 1.42 2.76 -13.21
C ILE A 156 0.24 2.65 -14.18
N ALA A 157 -0.88 2.08 -13.72
CA ALA A 157 -2.07 1.87 -14.56
C ALA A 157 -2.71 3.18 -15.05
N ALA A 158 -2.65 4.25 -14.25
CA ALA A 158 -3.22 5.55 -14.59
C ALA A 158 -2.28 6.43 -15.44
N THR A 159 -1.00 6.08 -15.56
CA THR A 159 0.03 6.91 -16.23
C THR A 159 -0.37 7.39 -17.64
N PRO A 160 -0.96 6.55 -18.51
CA PRO A 160 -1.39 7.00 -19.84
C PRO A 160 -2.43 8.13 -19.84
N PHE A 161 -3.18 8.29 -18.74
CA PHE A 161 -4.31 9.21 -18.61
C PHE A 161 -4.04 10.39 -17.66
N CYS A 162 -2.94 10.34 -16.91
CA CYS A 162 -2.56 11.35 -15.92
C CYS A 162 -1.18 11.98 -16.23
N PRO A 163 -0.98 12.60 -17.40
CA PRO A 163 0.35 13.05 -17.85
C PRO A 163 0.95 14.20 -17.02
N LYS A 164 0.15 14.83 -16.16
CA LYS A 164 0.57 15.95 -15.29
C LYS A 164 1.00 15.50 -13.90
N ASP A 165 0.68 14.27 -13.51
CA ASP A 165 1.03 13.75 -12.19
C ASP A 165 2.31 12.94 -12.31
N SER A 166 3.44 13.62 -12.10
CA SER A 166 4.75 12.98 -12.05
C SER A 166 4.86 12.02 -10.86
N TRP A 167 5.51 10.88 -11.04
CA TRP A 167 5.75 9.88 -10.00
C TRP A 167 7.05 9.15 -10.26
N GLU A 168 7.67 8.64 -9.20
CA GLU A 168 8.90 7.86 -9.27
C GLU A 168 8.88 6.75 -8.21
N PHE A 169 9.70 5.72 -8.42
CA PHE A 169 9.88 4.63 -7.48
C PHE A 169 11.29 4.05 -7.61
N ALA A 170 11.81 3.51 -6.51
CA ALA A 170 12.99 2.67 -6.54
C ALA A 170 12.59 1.21 -6.74
N ALA A 171 13.39 0.49 -7.52
CA ALA A 171 13.29 -0.96 -7.67
C ALA A 171 14.57 -1.62 -7.12
N ALA A 172 14.41 -2.64 -6.28
CA ALA A 172 15.53 -3.43 -5.78
C ALA A 172 15.19 -4.93 -5.89
N ARG A 173 16.09 -5.72 -6.46
CA ARG A 173 15.94 -7.18 -6.52
C ARG A 173 16.61 -7.80 -5.29
N ILE A 174 15.85 -8.57 -4.52
CA ILE A 174 16.36 -9.34 -3.38
C ILE A 174 15.96 -10.81 -3.60
N GLY A 175 16.96 -11.66 -3.87
CA GLY A 175 16.69 -13.01 -4.38
C GLY A 175 16.00 -12.95 -5.75
N ASP A 176 14.83 -13.58 -5.85
CA ASP A 176 14.02 -13.61 -7.08
C ASP A 176 12.81 -12.67 -7.06
N VAL A 177 12.70 -11.82 -6.02
CA VAL A 177 11.58 -10.87 -5.90
C VAL A 177 12.09 -9.45 -6.14
N ILE A 178 11.36 -8.69 -6.94
CA ILE A 178 11.63 -7.28 -7.21
C ILE A 178 10.72 -6.42 -6.32
N PHE A 179 11.34 -5.64 -5.43
CA PHE A 179 10.67 -4.73 -4.52
C PHE A 179 10.54 -3.38 -5.18
N LEU A 180 9.32 -2.85 -5.28
CA LEU A 180 9.06 -1.52 -5.84
C LEU A 180 8.56 -0.60 -4.73
N CYS A 181 9.32 0.45 -4.46
CA CYS A 181 9.04 1.44 -3.43
C CYS A 181 8.82 2.79 -4.09
N GLU A 182 7.57 3.27 -4.10
CA GLU A 182 7.25 4.64 -4.52
C GLU A 182 8.10 5.63 -3.72
N ARG A 183 8.50 6.73 -4.36
CA ARG A 183 9.17 7.85 -3.71
C ARG A 183 8.37 9.10 -3.97
N GLU A 184 8.29 9.95 -2.94
CA GLU A 184 7.67 11.26 -3.09
C GLU A 184 8.52 12.15 -4.01
N THR A 185 7.90 12.65 -5.08
CA THR A 185 8.54 13.64 -5.94
C THR A 185 8.65 14.99 -5.22
N GLU A 186 9.67 15.77 -5.55
CA GLU A 186 9.85 17.12 -5.02
C GLU A 186 8.62 18.02 -5.27
N GLU A 187 7.97 17.87 -6.43
CA GLU A 187 6.73 18.56 -6.77
C GLU A 187 5.58 18.19 -5.80
N THR A 188 5.40 16.89 -5.53
CA THR A 188 4.38 16.41 -4.60
C THR A 188 4.65 16.92 -3.18
N ARG A 189 5.92 16.90 -2.76
CA ARG A 189 6.36 17.41 -1.46
C ARG A 189 6.04 18.90 -1.31
N GLN A 190 6.41 19.72 -2.29
CA GLN A 190 6.11 21.15 -2.31
C GLN A 190 4.61 21.42 -2.29
N ARG A 191 3.83 20.63 -3.03
CA ARG A 191 2.37 20.74 -3.06
C ARG A 191 1.74 20.46 -1.69
N LYS A 192 2.22 19.43 -0.98
CA LYS A 192 1.78 19.13 0.41
C LYS A 192 2.15 20.25 1.38
N GLN A 193 3.38 20.77 1.29
CA GLN A 193 3.85 21.86 2.16
C GLN A 193 3.10 23.17 1.93
N SER A 194 2.66 23.42 0.69
CA SER A 194 1.89 24.60 0.30
C SER A 194 0.38 24.42 0.37
N MET A 195 -0.12 23.33 0.96
CA MET A 195 -1.56 23.11 1.12
C MET A 195 -2.22 24.24 1.91
N THR A 196 -3.20 24.86 1.29
CA THR A 196 -4.10 25.83 1.91
C THR A 196 -4.95 25.15 2.99
N GLN A 197 -5.48 25.94 3.92
CA GLN A 197 -6.41 25.43 4.95
C GLN A 197 -7.62 24.71 4.33
N ARG A 198 -8.13 25.23 3.20
CA ARG A 198 -9.23 24.60 2.47
C ARG A 198 -8.84 23.23 1.92
N GLU A 199 -7.64 23.08 1.37
CA GLU A 199 -7.15 21.78 0.87
C GLU A 199 -6.98 20.77 2.00
N LYS A 200 -6.44 21.18 3.16
CA LYS A 200 -6.38 20.33 4.34
C LYS A 200 -7.76 19.86 4.79
N MET A 201 -8.73 20.77 4.78
CA MET A 201 -10.12 20.47 5.10
C MET A 201 -10.74 19.49 4.08
N MET A 202 -10.44 19.63 2.78
CA MET A 202 -10.87 18.68 1.75
C MET A 202 -10.28 17.28 1.95
N THR A 203 -9.02 17.18 2.39
CA THR A 203 -8.41 15.89 2.78
C THR A 203 -9.11 15.29 3.98
N TYR A 204 -9.42 16.10 5.01
CA TYR A 204 -10.15 15.66 6.20
C TYR A 204 -11.56 15.14 5.87
N TRP A 205 -12.27 15.77 4.94
CA TRP A 205 -13.63 15.39 4.57
C TRP A 205 -13.75 13.92 4.15
N GLY A 206 -12.70 13.33 3.55
CA GLY A 206 -12.64 11.91 3.25
C GLY A 206 -12.70 11.05 4.52
N PHE A 207 -11.82 11.31 5.49
CA PHE A 207 -11.83 10.62 6.78
C PHE A 207 -13.16 10.80 7.52
N LYS A 208 -13.73 12.01 7.47
CA LYS A 208 -15.00 12.28 8.14
C LYS A 208 -16.17 11.55 7.48
N PHE A 209 -16.18 11.47 6.16
CA PHE A 209 -17.15 10.68 5.43
C PHE A 209 -17.06 9.19 5.78
N GLU A 210 -15.85 8.62 5.83
CA GLU A 210 -15.64 7.24 6.26
C GLU A 210 -16.19 7.00 7.68
N GLN A 211 -16.00 7.94 8.60
CA GLN A 211 -16.56 7.86 9.95
C GLN A 211 -18.10 7.83 9.95
N TYR A 212 -18.76 8.59 9.07
CA TYR A 212 -20.22 8.54 8.95
C TYR A 212 -20.74 7.24 8.34
N MET A 213 -19.95 6.64 7.44
CA MET A 213 -20.34 5.45 6.68
C MET A 213 -19.94 4.14 7.34
N THR A 214 -19.27 4.17 8.50
CA THR A 214 -18.74 2.95 9.10
C THR A 214 -19.02 2.83 10.60
N VAL A 215 -19.07 1.59 11.06
CA VAL A 215 -19.22 1.22 12.48
C VAL A 215 -18.13 0.22 12.88
N ALA A 216 -17.76 0.21 14.16
CA ALA A 216 -16.71 -0.68 14.69
C ALA A 216 -17.15 -2.14 14.73
N GLU A 217 -18.43 -2.41 15.02
CA GLU A 217 -18.97 -3.75 15.13
C GLU A 217 -20.00 -4.02 14.03
N LYS A 218 -20.03 -5.25 13.51
CA LYS A 218 -21.05 -5.68 12.57
C LYS A 218 -22.37 -5.84 13.30
N ASP A 219 -23.40 -5.12 12.90
CA ASP A 219 -24.72 -5.19 13.53
C ASP A 219 -25.28 -6.63 13.48
N VAL A 220 -25.22 -7.35 14.60
CA VAL A 220 -25.65 -8.77 14.71
C VAL A 220 -27.18 -8.91 14.58
N ARG A 221 -27.91 -7.79 14.57
CA ARG A 221 -29.39 -7.77 14.52
C ARG A 221 -29.97 -8.22 13.18
N SER A 222 -29.21 -8.17 12.09
CA SER A 222 -29.68 -8.59 10.75
C SER A 222 -29.81 -10.11 10.59
N LEU A 223 -29.29 -10.92 11.53
CA LEU A 223 -29.40 -12.39 11.49
C LEU A 223 -30.72 -12.94 12.07
N LYS A 224 -31.48 -12.14 12.84
CA LYS A 224 -32.75 -12.60 13.46
C LYS A 224 -34.00 -12.33 12.63
N ALA A 225 -33.89 -11.67 11.48
CA ALA A 225 -35.04 -11.30 10.64
C ALA A 225 -35.39 -12.32 9.54
N VAL A 226 -34.58 -13.38 9.35
CA VAL A 226 -34.80 -14.40 8.28
C VAL A 226 -35.30 -15.74 8.84
N SER A 227 -35.59 -15.83 10.14
CA SER A 227 -36.15 -17.04 10.75
C SER A 227 -37.47 -16.73 11.45
N LYS A 228 -38.51 -16.45 10.66
CA LYS A 228 -39.91 -16.67 11.03
C LYS A 228 -40.75 -16.91 9.78
#